data_AF-A0AAU7BVL8-F1
#
_entry.id   AF-A0AAU7BVL8-F1
#
_cell.length_a   1.000
_cell.length_b   1.000
_cell.length_c   1.000
_cell.angle_alpha   90.00
_cell.angle_beta   90.00
_cell.angle_gamma   90.00
#
_symmetry.space_group_name_H-M   'P 1'
#
loop_
_entity.id
_entity.type
_entity.pdbx_description
1 polymer ?
#
loop_
_entity_poly.entity_id
_entity_poly.type
_entity_poly.pdbx_seq_one_letter_code
_entity_poly.pdbx_strand_id
1 'polypeptide(L)'
;MNTEKIINCERNRLEKITNFRLPQYFYKVGIVLGAITLIMMFVRAFTMDGNTEWLKHLLQKTLLVALLLMSIARDKEEDELTVKLRMQSYAWAFITGVVYALVMPYVEFGVSNVVNNGGEVYKDLGDFQILMFMLMIQLMSYHILKRYR
;
A
#
# COMPACT_ATOMS: atom_id res chain seq x y z
N MET A 1 -0.15 -25.98 37.41
CA MET A 1 -0.18 -25.80 35.94
C MET A 1 1.03 -24.93 35.59
N ASN A 2 1.91 -25.37 34.70
CA ASN A 2 3.20 -24.69 34.49
C ASN A 2 2.99 -23.44 33.61
N THR A 3 3.15 -22.25 34.19
CA THR A 3 2.89 -20.94 33.55
C THR A 3 3.68 -20.78 32.25
N GLU A 4 4.90 -21.33 32.20
CA GLU A 4 5.76 -21.33 31.00
C GLU A 4 5.15 -22.11 29.83
N LYS A 5 4.44 -23.22 30.10
CA LYS A 5 3.76 -23.99 29.04
C LYS A 5 2.60 -23.20 28.44
N ILE A 6 1.90 -22.40 29.24
CA ILE A 6 0.79 -21.57 28.77
C ILE A 6 1.34 -20.45 27.88
N ILE A 7 2.36 -19.74 28.36
CA ILE A 7 3.03 -18.65 27.61
C ILE A 7 3.59 -19.14 26.27
N ASN A 8 4.27 -20.30 26.25
CA ASN A 8 4.79 -20.87 25.01
C ASN A 8 3.69 -21.33 24.05
N CYS A 9 2.57 -21.84 24.56
CA CYS A 9 1.43 -22.23 23.73
C CYS A 9 0.78 -21.01 23.08
N GLU A 10 0.63 -19.92 23.82
CA GLU A 10 0.12 -18.65 23.30
C GLU A 10 1.06 -18.05 22.25
N ARG A 11 2.37 -18.03 22.53
CA ARG A 11 3.38 -17.56 21.57
C ARG A 11 3.33 -18.32 20.25
N ASN A 12 3.28 -19.66 20.30
CA ASN A 12 3.22 -20.49 19.10
C ASN A 12 1.92 -20.27 18.30
N ARG A 13 0.79 -20.01 18.98
CA ARG A 13 -0.49 -19.68 18.30
C ARG A 13 -0.42 -18.30 17.64
N LEU A 14 0.14 -17.31 18.33
CA LEU A 14 0.32 -15.96 17.79
C LEU A 14 1.26 -15.96 16.59
N GLU A 15 2.40 -16.67 16.68
CA GLU A 15 3.35 -16.83 15.58
C GLU A 15 2.70 -17.47 14.35
N LYS A 16 1.80 -18.43 14.54
CA LYS A 16 1.08 -19.08 13.43
C LYS A 16 0.12 -18.14 12.71
N ILE A 17 -0.50 -17.20 13.42
CA ILE A 17 -1.41 -16.19 12.85
C ILE A 17 -0.60 -15.09 12.17
N THR A 18 0.48 -14.61 12.79
CA THR A 18 1.34 -13.57 12.22
C THR A 18 2.16 -14.04 11.02
N ASN A 19 2.42 -15.36 10.90
CA ASN A 19 3.09 -15.97 9.74
C ASN A 19 2.15 -16.29 8.57
N PHE A 20 0.89 -15.83 8.58
CA PHE A 20 0.02 -15.96 7.43
C PHE A 20 0.54 -15.10 6.26
N ARG A 21 1.29 -15.73 5.35
CA ARG A 21 1.90 -15.08 4.17
C ARG A 21 1.50 -15.83 2.91
N LEU A 22 1.22 -15.07 1.87
CA LEU A 22 0.85 -15.62 0.57
C LEU A 22 2.07 -16.25 -0.13
N PRO A 23 1.91 -17.39 -0.84
CA PRO A 23 2.97 -17.98 -1.65
C PRO A 23 3.62 -16.99 -2.63
N GLN A 24 4.90 -17.19 -2.96
CA GLN A 24 5.70 -16.32 -3.85
C GLN A 24 5.08 -16.12 -5.25
N TYR A 25 4.24 -17.04 -5.71
CA TYR A 25 3.48 -16.89 -6.95
C TYR A 25 2.61 -15.63 -6.96
N PHE A 26 2.03 -15.25 -5.81
CA PHE A 26 1.17 -14.07 -5.70
C PHE A 26 1.92 -12.75 -5.92
N TYR A 27 3.23 -12.70 -5.68
CA TYR A 27 4.03 -11.52 -6.01
C TYR A 27 4.04 -11.28 -7.52
N LYS A 28 4.27 -12.35 -8.31
CA LYS A 28 4.25 -12.29 -9.77
C LYS A 28 2.85 -11.95 -10.31
N VAL A 29 1.80 -12.56 -9.74
CA VAL A 29 0.42 -12.23 -10.08
C VAL A 29 0.12 -10.75 -9.81
N GLY A 30 0.54 -10.23 -8.65
CA GLY A 30 0.41 -8.83 -8.30
C GLY A 30 1.06 -7.93 -9.36
N ILE A 31 2.31 -8.21 -9.75
CA ILE A 31 3.04 -7.44 -10.78
C ILE A 31 2.29 -7.43 -12.11
N VAL A 32 1.89 -8.61 -12.59
CA VAL A 32 1.17 -8.73 -13.87
C VAL A 32 -0.16 -7.97 -13.82
N LEU A 33 -0.94 -8.16 -12.75
CA LEU A 33 -2.22 -7.49 -12.55
C LEU A 33 -2.08 -5.97 -12.45
N GLY A 34 -1.07 -5.50 -11.70
CA GLY A 34 -0.75 -4.09 -11.55
C GLY A 34 -0.33 -3.45 -12.87
N ALA A 35 0.54 -4.11 -13.64
CA ALA A 35 1.00 -3.61 -14.94
C ALA A 35 -0.17 -3.51 -15.94
N ILE A 36 -1.03 -4.54 -16.02
CA ILE A 36 -2.22 -4.53 -16.89
C ILE A 36 -3.15 -3.37 -16.47
N THR A 37 -3.38 -3.20 -15.18
CA THR A 37 -4.27 -2.15 -14.65
C THR A 37 -3.72 -0.76 -14.98
N LEU A 38 -2.43 -0.53 -14.82
CA LEU A 38 -1.78 0.74 -15.18
C LEU A 38 -1.89 1.04 -16.67
N ILE A 39 -1.62 0.07 -17.54
CA ILE A 39 -1.77 0.23 -19.00
C ILE A 39 -3.21 0.60 -19.33
N MET A 40 -4.18 -0.09 -18.73
CA MET A 40 -5.60 0.17 -18.96
C MET A 40 -6.04 1.56 -18.46
N MET A 41 -5.43 2.07 -17.37
CA MET A 41 -5.66 3.45 -16.91
C MET A 41 -5.18 4.49 -17.95
N PHE A 42 -4.00 4.28 -18.54
CA PHE A 42 -3.48 5.16 -19.60
C PHE A 42 -4.34 5.10 -20.86
N VAL A 43 -4.69 3.90 -21.33
CA VAL A 43 -5.54 3.74 -22.53
C VAL A 43 -6.86 4.48 -22.35
N ARG A 44 -7.52 4.31 -21.20
CA ARG A 44 -8.75 5.05 -20.87
C ARG A 44 -8.54 6.57 -20.90
N ALA A 45 -7.45 7.07 -20.32
CA ALA A 45 -7.16 8.50 -20.28
C ALA A 45 -6.94 9.14 -21.67
N PHE A 46 -6.48 8.38 -22.67
CA PHE A 46 -6.25 8.89 -24.03
C PHE A 46 -7.41 8.67 -25.00
N THR A 47 -8.33 7.74 -24.71
CA THR A 47 -9.32 7.26 -25.70
C THR A 47 -10.78 7.43 -25.30
N MET A 48 -11.09 7.69 -24.03
CA MET A 48 -12.46 7.68 -23.53
C MET A 48 -12.82 8.99 -22.80
N ASP A 49 -13.45 9.91 -23.52
CA ASP A 49 -13.95 11.20 -22.97
C ASP A 49 -15.34 11.11 -22.32
N GLY A 50 -16.02 9.95 -22.39
CA GLY A 50 -17.42 9.81 -21.98
C GLY A 50 -17.66 8.80 -20.84
N ASN A 51 -18.30 9.26 -19.76
CA ASN A 51 -19.10 8.52 -18.76
C ASN A 51 -18.58 7.15 -18.27
N THR A 52 -17.27 7.02 -18.00
CA THR A 52 -16.64 5.79 -17.48
C THR A 52 -16.23 5.91 -16.01
N GLU A 53 -16.99 6.62 -15.18
CA GLU A 53 -16.67 6.80 -13.75
C GLU A 53 -16.63 5.46 -13.00
N TRP A 54 -17.57 4.55 -13.29
CA TRP A 54 -17.54 3.19 -12.76
C TRP A 54 -16.23 2.47 -13.10
N LEU A 55 -15.78 2.56 -14.35
CA LEU A 55 -14.54 1.94 -14.80
C LEU A 55 -13.34 2.55 -14.07
N LYS A 56 -13.32 3.87 -13.83
CA LYS A 56 -12.30 4.53 -13.00
C LYS A 56 -12.20 3.88 -11.62
N HIS A 57 -13.33 3.78 -10.92
CA HIS A 57 -13.36 3.23 -9.57
C HIS A 57 -12.97 1.75 -9.53
N LEU A 58 -13.37 0.97 -10.55
CA LEU A 58 -12.98 -0.42 -10.69
C LEU A 58 -11.45 -0.55 -10.84
N LEU A 59 -10.84 0.19 -11.77
CA LEU A 59 -9.39 0.15 -12.00
C LEU A 59 -8.61 0.59 -10.76
N GLN A 60 -9.08 1.64 -10.07
CA GLN A 60 -8.48 2.09 -8.81
C GLN A 60 -8.46 0.96 -7.77
N LYS A 61 -9.61 0.33 -7.51
CA LYS A 61 -9.69 -0.78 -6.55
C LYS A 61 -8.85 -1.99 -6.99
N THR A 62 -8.85 -2.33 -8.27
CA THR A 62 -8.02 -3.43 -8.80
C THR A 62 -6.53 -3.15 -8.61
N LEU A 63 -6.09 -1.91 -8.82
CA LEU A 63 -4.70 -1.51 -8.58
C LEU A 63 -4.32 -1.65 -7.10
N LEU A 64 -5.18 -1.23 -6.17
CA LEU A 64 -4.95 -1.43 -4.74
C LEU A 64 -4.81 -2.92 -4.39
N VAL A 65 -5.70 -3.77 -4.92
CA VAL A 65 -5.61 -5.22 -4.70
C VAL A 65 -4.30 -5.77 -5.26
N ALA A 66 -3.86 -5.32 -6.44
CA ALA A 66 -2.59 -5.74 -7.02
C ALA A 66 -1.39 -5.36 -6.12
N LEU A 67 -1.36 -4.11 -5.62
CA LEU A 67 -0.32 -3.63 -4.70
C LEU A 67 -0.34 -4.38 -3.38
N LEU A 68 -1.52 -4.66 -2.83
CA LEU A 68 -1.68 -5.44 -1.60
C LEU A 68 -1.15 -6.87 -1.76
N LEU A 69 -1.45 -7.53 -2.89
CA LEU A 69 -0.92 -8.85 -3.19
C LEU A 69 0.61 -8.85 -3.24
N MET A 70 1.22 -7.84 -3.87
CA MET A 70 2.68 -7.70 -3.87
C MET A 70 3.24 -7.50 -2.46
N SER A 71 2.59 -6.67 -1.65
CA SER A 71 3.01 -6.33 -0.29
C SER A 71 3.03 -7.53 0.66
N ILE A 72 2.01 -8.40 0.56
CA ILE A 72 1.83 -9.57 1.43
C ILE A 72 2.64 -10.78 0.93
N ALA A 73 2.91 -10.90 -0.36
CA ALA A 73 3.56 -12.10 -0.94
C ALA A 73 4.95 -12.39 -0.36
N ARG A 74 5.20 -13.67 -0.05
CA ARG A 74 6.43 -14.21 0.52
C ARG A 74 7.60 -14.12 -0.46
N ASP A 75 8.77 -13.71 0.03
CA ASP A 75 10.00 -13.72 -0.77
C ASP A 75 10.56 -15.13 -0.99
N LYS A 76 11.41 -15.31 -2.02
CA LYS A 76 11.99 -16.63 -2.39
C LYS A 76 12.84 -17.24 -1.27
N GLU A 77 13.59 -16.40 -0.57
CA GLU A 77 14.38 -16.77 0.61
C GLU A 77 13.80 -16.02 1.80
N GLU A 78 13.17 -16.76 2.71
CA GLU A 78 12.70 -16.19 3.96
C GLU A 78 13.73 -16.39 5.06
N ASP A 79 14.15 -15.26 5.60
CA ASP A 79 14.98 -15.15 6.78
C ASP A 79 14.22 -14.30 7.82
N GLU A 80 14.50 -14.51 9.10
CA GLU A 80 13.90 -13.76 10.21
C GLU A 80 14.09 -12.26 10.04
N LEU A 81 15.26 -11.85 9.51
CA LEU A 81 15.54 -10.45 9.21
C LEU A 81 14.58 -9.89 8.15
N THR A 82 14.27 -10.65 7.10
CA THR A 82 13.35 -10.22 6.03
C THR A 82 11.93 -10.01 6.57
N VAL A 83 11.50 -10.84 7.53
CA VAL A 83 10.22 -10.67 8.23
C VAL A 83 10.23 -9.38 9.05
N LYS A 84 11.29 -9.14 9.84
CA LYS A 84 11.45 -7.92 10.65
C LYS A 84 11.45 -6.65 9.79
N LEU A 85 12.22 -6.63 8.69
CA LEU A 85 12.29 -5.49 7.77
C LEU A 85 10.93 -5.17 7.15
N ARG A 86 10.13 -6.20 6.82
CA ARG A 86 8.80 -5.98 6.28
C ARG A 86 7.84 -5.38 7.30
N MET A 87 7.85 -5.87 8.54
CA MET A 87 7.06 -5.30 9.63
C MET A 87 7.44 -3.84 9.90
N GLN A 88 8.73 -3.52 9.90
CA GLN A 88 9.20 -2.13 9.99
C GLN A 88 8.73 -1.26 8.82
N SER A 89 8.71 -1.82 7.60
CA SER A 89 8.23 -1.10 6.41
C SER A 89 6.73 -0.78 6.50
N TYR A 90 5.91 -1.68 7.04
CA TYR A 90 4.50 -1.41 7.32
C TYR A 90 4.32 -0.31 8.37
N ALA A 91 5.13 -0.32 9.44
CA ALA A 91 5.10 0.74 10.45
C ALA A 91 5.46 2.11 9.86
N TRP A 92 6.52 2.17 9.04
CA TRP A 92 6.91 3.39 8.33
C TRP A 92 5.82 3.89 7.40
N ALA A 93 5.21 3.00 6.62
CA ALA A 93 4.11 3.34 5.73
C ALA A 93 2.88 3.88 6.46
N PHE A 94 2.55 3.31 7.62
CA PHE A 94 1.44 3.80 8.45
C PHE A 94 1.74 5.20 9.00
N ILE A 95 2.91 5.40 9.62
CA ILE A 95 3.28 6.70 10.21
C ILE A 95 3.30 7.79 9.12
N THR A 96 3.98 7.52 8.00
CA THR A 96 4.07 8.46 6.88
C THR A 96 2.71 8.71 6.24
N GLY A 97 1.86 7.69 6.12
CA GLY A 97 0.51 7.83 5.60
C GLY A 97 -0.40 8.69 6.48
N VAL A 98 -0.31 8.55 7.81
CA VAL A 98 -1.05 9.42 8.76
C VAL A 98 -0.56 10.86 8.65
N VAL A 99 0.75 11.09 8.63
CA VAL A 99 1.32 12.43 8.44
C VAL A 99 0.88 13.02 7.10
N TYR A 100 0.92 12.24 6.03
CA TYR A 100 0.48 12.65 4.70
C TYR A 100 -0.99 13.07 4.68
N ALA A 101 -1.88 12.26 5.25
CA ALA A 101 -3.31 12.54 5.31
C ALA A 101 -3.62 13.82 6.10
N LEU A 102 -2.85 14.09 7.17
CA LEU A 102 -3.02 15.32 7.96
C LEU A 102 -2.43 16.55 7.27
N VAL A 103 -1.27 16.44 6.62
CA VAL A 103 -0.53 17.60 6.09
C VAL A 103 -1.01 18.01 4.69
N MET A 104 -1.30 17.04 3.82
CA MET A 104 -1.57 17.30 2.41
C MET A 104 -2.79 18.23 2.16
N PRO A 105 -3.92 18.19 2.91
CA PRO A 105 -5.03 19.12 2.70
C PRO A 105 -4.62 20.58 2.91
N TYR A 106 -3.74 20.85 3.89
CA TYR A 106 -3.21 22.19 4.15
C TYR A 106 -2.24 22.64 3.05
N VAL A 107 -1.44 21.72 2.51
CA VAL A 107 -0.55 21.99 1.39
C VAL A 107 -1.38 22.34 0.14
N GLU A 108 -2.44 21.57 -0.16
CA GLU A 108 -3.33 21.83 -1.30
C GLU A 108 -4.07 23.15 -1.16
N PHE A 109 -4.55 23.49 0.04
CA PHE A 109 -5.16 24.79 0.33
C PHE A 109 -4.17 25.95 0.17
N GLY A 110 -2.93 25.79 0.65
CA GLY A 110 -1.90 26.80 0.51
C GLY A 110 -1.51 27.05 -0.95
N VAL A 111 -1.30 25.98 -1.73
CA VAL A 111 -0.93 26.07 -3.15
C VAL A 111 -2.08 26.67 -3.97
N SER A 112 -3.32 26.27 -3.72
CA SER A 112 -4.47 26.76 -4.49
C SER A 112 -4.74 28.25 -4.26
N ASN A 113 -4.54 28.75 -3.04
CA ASN A 113 -4.69 30.17 -2.73
C ASN A 113 -3.63 31.04 -3.43
N VAL A 114 -2.40 30.54 -3.57
CA VAL A 114 -1.30 31.25 -4.26
C VAL A 114 -1.47 31.22 -5.78
N VAL A 115 -1.95 30.11 -6.34
CA VAL A 115 -2.00 29.90 -7.80
C VAL A 115 -3.31 30.42 -8.41
N ASN A 116 -4.46 30.27 -7.75
CA ASN A 116 -5.77 30.46 -8.39
C ASN A 116 -6.62 31.64 -7.86
N ASN A 117 -6.08 32.55 -7.04
CA ASN A 117 -6.80 33.73 -6.54
C ASN A 117 -8.23 33.42 -6.06
N GLY A 118 -8.37 32.49 -5.10
CA GLY A 118 -9.54 32.41 -4.22
C GLY A 118 -10.79 31.73 -4.79
N GLY A 119 -10.70 30.45 -5.19
CA GLY A 119 -11.89 29.71 -5.61
C GLY A 119 -11.88 28.19 -5.48
N GLU A 120 -10.93 27.58 -4.78
CA GLU A 120 -10.85 26.11 -4.68
C GLU A 120 -11.35 25.61 -3.33
N VAL A 121 -12.36 24.74 -3.40
CA VAL A 121 -12.99 24.04 -2.26
C VAL A 121 -11.97 23.10 -1.62
N TYR A 122 -11.98 22.99 -0.28
CA TYR A 122 -11.24 21.96 0.47
C TYR A 122 -11.49 20.59 -0.18
N LYS A 123 -10.47 20.04 -0.84
CA LYS A 123 -10.51 18.71 -1.41
C LYS A 123 -10.09 17.74 -0.33
N ASP A 124 -11.01 16.88 0.07
CA ASP A 124 -10.67 15.77 0.94
C ASP A 124 -9.83 14.75 0.16
N LEU A 125 -8.84 14.19 0.84
CA LEU A 125 -7.99 13.17 0.25
C LEU A 125 -8.83 11.91 0.05
N GLY A 126 -8.94 11.48 -1.21
CA GLY A 126 -9.64 10.24 -1.52
C GLY A 126 -9.00 9.06 -0.79
N ASP A 127 -9.82 8.17 -0.21
CA ASP A 127 -9.38 6.93 0.44
C ASP A 127 -8.40 6.13 -0.44
N PHE A 128 -8.68 6.04 -1.74
CA PHE A 128 -7.80 5.43 -2.72
C PHE A 128 -6.39 6.05 -2.75
N GLN A 129 -6.27 7.37 -2.67
CA GLN A 129 -4.99 8.08 -2.72
C GLN A 129 -4.16 7.78 -1.46
N ILE A 130 -4.79 7.79 -0.29
CA ILE A 130 -4.12 7.48 0.98
C ILE A 130 -3.66 6.02 1.00
N LEU A 131 -4.54 5.07 0.65
CA LEU A 131 -4.22 3.65 0.63
C LEU A 131 -3.13 3.31 -0.41
N MET A 132 -3.21 3.91 -1.60
CA MET A 132 -2.17 3.74 -2.62
C MET A 132 -0.84 4.28 -2.09
N PHE A 133 -0.83 5.47 -1.52
CA PHE A 133 0.37 6.09 -0.97
C PHE A 133 1.01 5.21 0.11
N MET A 134 0.22 4.73 1.07
CA MET A 134 0.69 3.82 2.12
C MET A 134 1.32 2.55 1.53
N LEU A 135 0.64 1.88 0.59
CA LEU A 135 1.17 0.65 -0.02
C LEU A 135 2.44 0.92 -0.84
N MET A 136 2.51 2.06 -1.54
CA MET A 136 3.70 2.47 -2.29
C MET A 136 4.89 2.73 -1.36
N ILE A 137 4.70 3.49 -0.28
CA ILE A 137 5.76 3.74 0.72
C ILE A 137 6.19 2.44 1.37
N GLN A 138 5.26 1.54 1.69
CA GLN A 138 5.59 0.24 2.27
C GLN A 138 6.50 -0.58 1.34
N LEU A 139 6.12 -0.70 0.06
CA LEU A 139 6.90 -1.45 -0.93
C LEU A 139 8.26 -0.78 -1.16
N MET A 140 8.30 0.54 -1.27
CA MET A 140 9.53 1.30 -1.48
C MET A 140 10.49 1.15 -0.29
N SER A 141 9.99 1.36 0.93
CA SER A 141 10.79 1.21 2.16
C SER A 141 11.33 -0.20 2.30
N TYR A 142 10.51 -1.21 1.98
CA TYR A 142 10.94 -2.61 2.01
C TYR A 142 12.08 -2.88 1.03
N HIS A 143 11.97 -2.43 -0.22
CA HIS A 143 13.01 -2.62 -1.23
C HIS A 143 14.29 -1.84 -0.91
N ILE A 144 14.15 -0.63 -0.34
CA ILE A 144 15.29 0.17 0.11
C ILE A 144 16.02 -0.54 1.25
N LEU A 145 15.30 -0.93 2.31
CA LEU A 145 15.87 -1.65 3.45
C LEU A 145 16.50 -2.99 3.03
N LYS A 146 15.89 -3.69 2.07
CA LYS A 146 16.43 -4.92 1.49
C LYS A 146 17.72 -4.69 0.70
N ARG A 147 17.91 -3.51 0.10
CA ARG A 147 19.13 -3.16 -0.65
C ARG A 147 20.30 -2.78 0.26
N TYR A 148 20.03 -2.23 1.45
CA TYR A 148 21.04 -1.85 2.43
C TYR A 148 21.47 -2.98 3.38
N ARG A 149 20.89 -4.18 3.21
CA ARG A 149 21.35 -5.43 3.81
C ARG A 149 22.45 -6.05 2.95
#